data_AF-A0A8S4Q280-F1
#
_entry.id   AF-A0A8S4Q280-F1
#
_cell.length_a   1.000
_cell.length_b   1.000
_cell.length_c   1.000
_cell.angle_alpha   90.00
_cell.angle_beta   90.00
_cell.angle_gamma   90.00
#
_symmetry.space_group_name_H-M   'P 1'
#
loop_
_entity.id
_entity.type
_entity.pdbx_description
1 polymer ?
#
loop_
_entity_poly.entity_id
_entity_poly.type
_entity_poly.pdbx_seq_one_letter_code
_entity_poly.pdbx_strand_id
1 'polypeptide(L)'
;HKMAGVRSREDGQQEQLKTETMDDTLQVIYLPTTTKDKLSVLLDSYRPMLSNWENIAERRGLNYDERTHIKTGFPNDYSYFKRLLDHPKVQGYTVEELGADLQAINRQDALDVLYSNPGGLQ
;
A
#
# COMPACT_ATOMS: atom_id res chain seq x y z
N HIS A 1 29.01 1.01 -73.88
CA HIS A 1 29.10 1.69 -72.58
C HIS A 1 28.83 0.65 -71.49
N LYS A 2 29.75 0.47 -70.55
CA LYS A 2 29.83 -0.64 -69.60
C LYS A 2 29.44 -0.17 -68.19
N MET A 3 28.72 -1.05 -67.48
CA MET A 3 28.67 -1.28 -66.03
C MET A 3 27.84 -0.38 -65.11
N ALA A 4 27.11 -1.09 -64.26
CA ALA A 4 26.34 -0.69 -63.08
C ALA A 4 27.24 -0.30 -61.89
N GLY A 5 26.64 0.33 -60.87
CA GLY A 5 27.21 0.53 -59.54
C GLY A 5 26.36 1.50 -58.72
N VAL A 6 25.50 1.06 -57.80
CA VAL A 6 25.73 0.70 -56.38
C VAL A 6 25.15 1.78 -55.45
N ARG A 7 24.46 1.26 -54.43
CA ARG A 7 23.67 1.89 -53.36
C ARG A 7 24.55 2.58 -52.30
N SER A 8 24.00 3.61 -51.65
CA SER A 8 24.21 3.97 -50.22
C SER A 8 22.99 4.78 -49.77
N ARG A 9 22.00 4.19 -49.07
CA ARG A 9 21.87 4.12 -47.60
C ARG A 9 22.10 5.47 -46.92
N GLU A 10 21.01 6.21 -46.72
CA GLU A 10 20.91 7.23 -45.69
C GLU A 10 20.50 6.53 -44.40
N ASP A 11 21.50 6.30 -43.54
CA ASP A 11 21.34 5.85 -42.17
C ASP A 11 20.82 7.03 -41.32
N GLY A 12 19.51 7.24 -41.36
CA GLY A 12 18.79 8.10 -40.42
C GLY A 12 18.46 7.30 -39.17
N GLN A 13 19.27 7.51 -38.14
CA GLN A 13 19.29 6.82 -36.85
C GLN A 13 17.90 6.58 -36.26
N GLN A 14 17.65 5.32 -35.90
CA GLN A 14 16.56 4.90 -35.04
C GLN A 14 16.73 5.57 -33.67
N GLU A 15 15.87 6.53 -33.34
CA GLU A 15 15.60 6.87 -31.95
C GLU A 15 14.96 5.64 -31.29
N GLN A 16 15.83 4.79 -30.73
CA GLN A 16 15.47 3.86 -29.68
C GLN A 16 15.00 4.71 -28.49
N LEU A 17 13.69 5.00 -28.44
CA LEU A 17 13.03 5.23 -27.17
C LEU A 17 13.24 3.97 -26.33
N LYS A 18 14.27 4.03 -25.46
CA LYS A 18 14.29 3.25 -24.25
C LYS A 18 13.06 3.66 -23.46
N THR A 19 11.95 2.96 -23.66
CA THR A 19 10.99 2.75 -22.60
C THR A 19 11.75 2.04 -21.50
N GLU A 20 12.30 2.83 -20.57
CA GLU A 20 12.64 2.35 -19.24
C GLU A 20 11.37 1.71 -18.70
N THR A 21 11.39 0.38 -18.65
CA THR A 21 10.47 -0.39 -17.83
C THR A 21 10.73 0.05 -16.39
N MET A 22 9.98 1.04 -15.92
CA MET A 22 9.72 1.20 -14.50
C MET A 22 8.84 0.01 -14.10
N ASP A 23 9.49 -1.13 -13.92
CA ASP A 23 8.91 -2.24 -13.15
C ASP A 23 9.02 -1.82 -11.67
N ASP A 24 8.30 -0.75 -11.33
CA ASP A 24 7.91 -0.48 -9.95
C ASP A 24 6.86 -1.54 -9.65
N THR A 25 7.36 -2.74 -9.34
CA THR A 25 6.59 -3.74 -8.60
C THR A 25 6.20 -3.08 -7.28
N LEU A 26 5.11 -2.31 -7.30
CA LEU A 26 4.35 -1.94 -6.13
C LEU A 26 4.07 -3.24 -5.42
N GLN A 27 4.87 -3.54 -4.39
CA GLN A 27 4.69 -4.71 -3.57
C GLN A 27 3.38 -4.49 -2.81
N VAL A 28 2.27 -4.89 -3.44
CA VAL A 28 0.98 -5.04 -2.78
C VAL A 28 1.25 -5.90 -1.56
N ILE A 29 1.11 -5.33 -0.37
CA ILE A 29 1.64 -5.96 0.83
C ILE A 29 0.90 -7.27 1.07
N TYR A 30 1.67 -8.33 1.29
CA TYR A 30 1.20 -9.44 2.08
C TYR A 30 1.66 -9.26 3.52
N LEU A 31 0.96 -8.44 4.32
CA LEU A 31 1.26 -8.32 5.74
C LEU A 31 1.01 -9.70 6.38
N PRO A 32 1.97 -10.26 7.14
CA PRO A 32 1.73 -11.49 7.88
C PRO A 32 0.47 -11.35 8.74
N THR A 33 -0.32 -12.42 8.85
CA THR A 33 -1.55 -12.44 9.66
C THR A 33 -1.29 -11.93 11.07
N THR A 34 -0.16 -12.34 11.67
CA THR A 34 0.26 -11.90 13.01
C THR A 34 0.49 -10.40 13.12
N THR A 35 1.03 -9.75 12.09
CA THR A 35 1.18 -8.29 12.04
C THR A 35 -0.19 -7.62 11.92
N LYS A 36 -1.06 -8.13 11.04
CA LYS A 36 -2.45 -7.63 10.91
C LYS A 36 -3.22 -7.75 12.24
N ASP A 37 -3.07 -8.86 12.95
CA ASP A 37 -3.70 -9.11 14.25
C ASP A 37 -3.25 -8.08 15.30
N LYS A 38 -1.94 -7.88 15.44
CA LYS A 38 -1.38 -6.90 16.38
C LYS A 38 -1.82 -5.48 16.07
N LEU A 39 -1.77 -5.09 14.78
CA LEU A 39 -2.24 -3.77 14.34
C LEU A 39 -3.73 -3.58 14.63
N SER A 40 -4.55 -4.60 14.36
CA SER A 40 -5.98 -4.58 14.69
C SER A 40 -6.24 -4.38 16.19
N VAL A 41 -5.52 -5.07 17.08
CA VAL A 41 -5.67 -4.85 18.53
C VAL A 41 -5.40 -3.39 18.91
N LEU A 42 -4.37 -2.78 18.31
CA LEU A 42 -3.98 -1.40 18.58
C LEU A 42 -4.93 -0.37 17.96
N LEU A 43 -5.37 -0.58 16.72
CA LEU A 43 -6.10 0.39 15.91
C LEU A 43 -7.62 0.25 16.03
N ASP A 44 -8.12 -0.91 16.45
CA ASP A 44 -9.56 -1.13 16.67
C ASP A 44 -9.97 -0.85 18.11
N SER A 45 -9.01 -0.74 19.03
CA SER A 45 -9.31 -0.34 20.41
C SER A 45 -9.81 1.10 20.47
N TYR A 46 -11.00 1.30 21.02
CA TYR A 46 -11.51 2.65 21.29
C TYR A 46 -10.84 3.20 22.54
N ARG A 47 -9.78 3.99 22.33
CA ARG A 47 -9.14 4.78 23.37
C ARG A 47 -9.38 6.25 23.04
N PRO A 48 -10.16 7.02 23.84
CA PRO A 48 -10.59 8.38 23.48
C PRO A 48 -9.47 9.37 23.12
N MET A 49 -8.24 9.10 23.57
CA MET A 49 -7.06 9.95 23.34
C MET A 49 -6.18 9.50 22.17
N LEU A 50 -6.45 8.34 21.57
CA LEU A 50 -5.62 7.80 20.49
C LEU A 50 -6.44 7.70 19.20
N SER A 51 -5.84 8.13 18.10
CA SER A 51 -6.37 7.89 16.77
C SER A 51 -6.46 6.38 16.47
N ASN A 52 -7.43 5.99 15.66
CA ASN A 52 -7.78 4.60 15.43
C ASN A 52 -7.91 4.32 13.91
N TRP A 53 -8.42 3.14 13.54
CA TRP A 53 -8.60 2.77 12.14
C TRP A 53 -9.52 3.72 11.36
N GLU A 54 -10.46 4.41 12.03
CA GLU A 54 -11.37 5.37 11.36
C GLU A 54 -10.62 6.59 10.84
N ASN A 55 -9.58 7.03 11.55
CA ASN A 55 -8.73 8.12 11.08
C ASN A 55 -7.96 7.71 9.81
N ILE A 56 -7.50 6.46 9.72
CA ILE A 56 -6.87 5.93 8.50
C ILE A 56 -7.90 5.87 7.37
N ALA A 57 -9.11 5.36 7.66
CA ALA A 57 -10.19 5.28 6.70
C ALA A 57 -10.58 6.66 6.13
N GLU A 58 -10.67 7.69 6.97
CA GLU A 58 -10.92 9.07 6.55
C GLU A 58 -9.83 9.60 5.60
N ARG A 59 -8.55 9.33 5.92
CA ARG A 59 -7.43 9.74 5.07
C ARG A 59 -7.43 9.06 3.70
N ARG A 60 -7.97 7.84 3.62
CA ARG A 60 -8.18 7.11 2.35
C ARG A 60 -9.51 7.44 1.67
N GLY A 61 -10.23 8.46 2.14
CA GLY A 61 -11.44 8.97 1.48
C GLY A 61 -12.67 8.09 1.67
N LEU A 62 -12.72 7.27 2.72
CA LEU A 62 -13.95 6.60 3.12
C LEU A 62 -14.88 7.59 3.81
N ASN A 63 -16.14 7.60 3.42
CA ASN A 63 -17.18 8.41 4.05
C ASN A 63 -17.76 7.71 5.30
N TYR A 64 -18.69 8.38 5.98
CA TYR A 64 -19.31 7.86 7.21
C TYR A 64 -20.02 6.51 7.00
N ASP A 65 -20.74 6.35 5.90
CA ASP A 65 -21.51 5.13 5.60
C ASP A 65 -20.58 3.95 5.34
N GLU A 66 -19.49 4.16 4.60
CA GLU A 66 -18.46 3.14 4.35
C GLU A 66 -17.78 2.70 5.65
N ARG A 67 -17.42 3.66 6.53
CA ARG A 67 -16.87 3.33 7.86
C ARG A 67 -17.88 2.58 8.72
N THR A 68 -19.15 2.99 8.69
CA THR A 68 -20.22 2.30 9.42
C THR A 68 -20.38 0.87 8.90
N HIS A 69 -20.28 0.65 7.59
CA HIS A 69 -20.33 -0.68 7.00
C HIS A 69 -19.17 -1.57 7.47
N ILE A 70 -17.95 -1.06 7.59
CA ILE A 70 -16.82 -1.79 8.16
C ILE A 70 -17.09 -2.24 9.60
N LYS A 71 -17.77 -1.40 10.40
CA LYS A 71 -18.19 -1.72 11.77
C LYS A 71 -19.29 -2.77 11.85
N THR A 72 -20.09 -2.96 10.79
CA THR A 72 -21.19 -3.92 10.81
C THR A 72 -20.66 -5.36 10.93
N GLY A 73 -21.25 -6.14 11.84
CA GLY A 73 -20.71 -7.43 12.29
C GLY A 73 -20.27 -7.38 13.74
N PHE A 74 -19.97 -8.55 14.33
CA PHE A 74 -19.80 -8.76 15.76
C PHE A 74 -19.02 -7.61 16.46
N PRO A 75 -19.65 -6.90 17.41
CA PRO A 75 -18.96 -5.87 18.18
C PRO A 75 -17.85 -6.55 19.00
N ASN A 76 -16.62 -6.06 18.89
CA ASN A 76 -15.41 -6.51 19.62
C ASN A 76 -14.48 -7.54 18.95
N ASP A 77 -14.58 -7.78 17.65
CA ASP A 77 -13.71 -8.77 16.98
C ASP A 77 -12.28 -8.24 16.66
N TYR A 78 -11.94 -6.99 16.99
CA TYR A 78 -10.66 -6.37 16.56
C TYR A 78 -10.34 -6.70 15.09
N SER A 79 -11.34 -6.55 14.22
CA SER A 79 -11.23 -6.88 12.81
C SER A 79 -11.58 -5.71 11.88
N TYR A 80 -11.82 -4.52 12.42
CA TYR A 80 -12.17 -3.35 11.62
C TYR A 80 -11.00 -2.90 10.76
N PHE A 81 -9.79 -2.82 11.31
CA PHE A 81 -8.59 -2.51 10.54
C PHE A 81 -8.31 -3.55 9.45
N LYS A 82 -8.51 -4.85 9.72
CA LYS A 82 -8.38 -5.89 8.68
C LYS A 82 -9.38 -5.68 7.54
N ARG A 83 -10.65 -5.46 7.87
CA ARG A 83 -11.70 -5.17 6.88
C ARG A 83 -11.43 -3.87 6.11
N LEU A 84 -10.80 -2.88 6.75
CA LEU A 84 -10.34 -1.68 6.06
C LEU A 84 -9.27 -2.02 5.01
N LEU A 85 -8.28 -2.86 5.33
CA LEU A 85 -7.26 -3.29 4.37
C LEU A 85 -7.85 -4.04 3.17
N ASP A 86 -8.94 -4.77 3.39
CA ASP A 86 -9.66 -5.49 2.33
C ASP A 86 -10.66 -4.60 1.56
N HIS A 87 -10.83 -3.33 1.96
CA HIS A 87 -11.77 -2.42 1.32
C HIS A 87 -11.27 -1.99 -0.07
N PRO A 88 -12.11 -1.92 -1.12
CA PRO A 88 -11.67 -1.61 -2.49
C PRO A 88 -10.89 -0.29 -2.65
N LYS A 89 -11.22 0.74 -1.86
CA LYS A 89 -10.48 2.03 -1.84
C LYS A 89 -9.10 1.97 -1.19
N VAL A 90 -8.84 0.92 -0.42
CA VAL A 90 -7.59 0.69 0.32
C VAL A 90 -6.85 -0.51 -0.27
N GLN A 91 -7.48 -1.28 -1.15
CA GLN A 91 -6.85 -2.39 -1.85
C GLN A 91 -5.58 -1.92 -2.57
N GLY A 92 -4.49 -2.69 -2.41
CA GLY A 92 -3.18 -2.31 -2.96
C GLY A 92 -2.34 -1.39 -2.06
N TYR A 93 -2.80 -1.10 -0.84
CA TYR A 93 -2.03 -0.35 0.17
C TYR A 93 -0.64 -0.97 0.37
N THR A 94 0.41 -0.15 0.30
CA THR A 94 1.83 -0.49 0.54
C THR A 94 2.25 -0.28 2.00
N VAL A 95 3.37 -0.90 2.43
CA VAL A 95 3.86 -0.77 3.83
C VAL A 95 4.21 0.68 4.10
N GLU A 96 4.78 1.35 3.11
CA GLU A 96 5.18 2.74 3.12
C GLU A 96 3.97 3.66 3.27
N GLU A 97 2.89 3.42 2.50
CA GLU A 97 1.65 4.20 2.64
C GLU A 97 0.98 3.97 4.00
N LEU A 98 0.91 2.72 4.46
CA LEU A 98 0.38 2.41 5.79
C LEU A 98 1.22 3.08 6.87
N GLY A 99 2.55 3.04 6.76
CA GLY A 99 3.47 3.72 7.67
C GLY A 99 3.26 5.24 7.65
N ALA A 100 3.12 5.84 6.49
CA ALA A 100 2.85 7.27 6.36
C ALA A 100 1.52 7.67 7.02
N ASP A 101 0.48 6.85 6.87
CA ASP A 101 -0.81 7.12 7.50
C ASP A 101 -0.78 6.91 9.02
N LEU A 102 -0.09 5.87 9.52
CA LEU A 102 0.14 5.66 10.95
C LEU A 102 0.95 6.80 11.59
N GLN A 103 1.96 7.31 10.89
CA GLN A 103 2.72 8.48 11.32
C GLN A 103 1.85 9.73 11.36
N ALA A 104 1.02 9.95 10.34
CA ALA A 104 0.13 11.11 10.27
C ALA A 104 -0.92 11.13 11.39
N ILE A 105 -1.29 9.96 11.91
CA ILE A 105 -2.21 9.84 13.06
C ILE A 105 -1.47 9.65 14.41
N ASN A 106 -0.16 9.89 14.44
CA ASN A 106 0.71 9.81 15.62
C ASN A 106 0.65 8.45 16.37
N ARG A 107 0.52 7.34 15.64
CA ARG A 107 0.48 5.98 16.22
C ARG A 107 1.84 5.29 16.18
N GLN A 108 2.76 5.78 17.01
CA GLN A 108 4.12 5.21 17.11
C GLN A 108 4.11 3.74 17.53
N ASP A 109 3.20 3.34 18.42
CA ASP A 109 3.02 1.95 18.85
C ASP A 109 2.64 1.00 17.69
N ALA A 110 1.83 1.48 16.75
CA ALA A 110 1.47 0.72 15.55
C ALA A 110 2.61 0.71 14.51
N LEU A 111 3.36 1.82 14.38
CA LEU A 111 4.57 1.88 13.55
C LEU A 111 5.62 0.89 14.01
N ASP A 112 5.83 0.80 15.32
CA ASP A 112 6.74 -0.18 15.91
C ASP A 112 6.30 -1.58 15.48
N VAL A 113 5.03 -1.95 15.64
CA VAL A 113 4.53 -3.26 15.17
C VAL A 113 4.73 -3.49 13.67
N LEU A 114 4.49 -2.46 12.84
CA LEU A 114 4.62 -2.55 11.39
C LEU A 114 6.07 -2.84 10.96
N TYR A 115 7.04 -2.21 11.62
CA TYR A 115 8.46 -2.33 11.26
C TYR A 115 9.27 -3.29 12.13
N SER A 116 8.70 -3.81 13.22
CA SER A 116 9.37 -4.76 14.13
C SER A 116 9.59 -6.15 13.53
N ASN A 117 9.38 -6.36 12.22
CA ASN A 117 9.61 -7.69 11.62
C ASN A 117 9.87 -7.70 10.09
N PRO A 118 11.15 -7.72 9.67
CA PRO A 118 11.55 -8.25 8.38
C PRO A 118 12.37 -9.53 8.58
N GLY A 119 11.77 -10.59 9.12
CA GLY A 119 12.44 -11.90 9.25
C GLY A 119 13.54 -11.94 10.32
N GLY A 120 13.41 -12.86 11.27
CA GLY A 120 14.53 -13.27 12.09
C GLY A 120 15.65 -13.82 11.22
N LEU A 121 16.77 -13.10 11.14
CA LEU A 121 18.09 -13.66 10.90
C LEU A 121 18.92 -13.39 12.16
N GLN A 122 18.88 -14.36 13.07
CA GLN A 122 20.00 -14.69 13.95
C GLN A 122 20.35 -16.15 13.70
#